data_AF-A0AAV4ZUM2-F1
#
_entry.id   AF-A0AAV4ZUM2-F1
#
_cell.length_a   1.000
_cell.length_b   1.000
_cell.length_c   1.000
_cell.angle_alpha   90.00
_cell.angle_beta   90.00
_cell.angle_gamma   90.00
#
_symmetry.space_group_name_H-M   'P 1'
#
loop_
_entity.id
_entity.type
_entity.pdbx_description
1 polymer ?
#
loop_
_entity_poly.entity_id
_entity_poly.type
_entity_poly.pdbx_seq_one_letter_code
_entity_poly.pdbx_strand_id
1 'polypeptide(L)'
;MPTQAFRLTLVLLAAAGLASCQSGASAPPPVAAAVAPVAAPAALPQGAGCGPAIARTQAVVSADVASGDLNKPVGARFGADLDRAAAACAAGRDGEALHLLAAAKSRYGYP
;
A
#
# COMPACT_ATOMS: atom_id res chain seq x y z
N MET A 1 8.96 -14.95 -45.09
CA MET A 1 7.95 -14.81 -44.02
C MET A 1 8.52 -15.22 -42.64
N PRO A 2 9.29 -14.36 -41.92
CA PRO A 2 9.70 -14.66 -40.55
C PRO A 2 9.24 -13.63 -39.48
N THR A 3 8.69 -12.49 -39.86
CA THR A 3 8.40 -11.38 -38.94
C THR A 3 7.12 -11.53 -38.10
N GLN A 4 6.25 -12.49 -38.43
CA GLN A 4 4.99 -12.72 -37.73
C GLN A 4 5.14 -13.66 -36.52
N ALA A 5 6.10 -14.59 -36.58
CA ALA A 5 6.36 -15.56 -35.51
C ALA A 5 6.91 -14.89 -34.24
N PHE A 6 7.70 -13.81 -34.39
CA PHE A 6 8.36 -13.14 -33.26
C PHE A 6 7.40 -12.31 -32.39
N ARG A 7 6.27 -11.84 -32.95
CA ARG A 7 5.27 -11.05 -32.20
C ARG A 7 4.38 -11.93 -31.33
N LEU A 8 4.14 -13.18 -31.72
CA LEU A 8 3.31 -14.14 -30.97
C LEU A 8 4.03 -14.64 -29.70
N THR A 9 5.35 -14.81 -29.75
CA THR A 9 6.14 -15.25 -28.59
C THR A 9 6.20 -14.22 -27.47
N LEU A 10 6.17 -12.91 -27.79
CA LEU A 10 6.25 -11.86 -26.77
C LEU A 10 4.93 -11.67 -26.00
N VAL A 11 3.79 -11.97 -26.62
CA VAL A 11 2.47 -11.94 -25.95
C VAL A 11 2.28 -13.17 -25.04
N LEU A 12 2.81 -14.33 -25.42
CA LEU A 12 2.66 -15.55 -24.62
C LEU A 12 3.42 -15.49 -23.29
N LEU A 13 4.58 -14.83 -23.24
CA LEU A 13 5.37 -14.69 -22.00
C LEU A 13 4.72 -13.75 -20.97
N ALA A 14 3.90 -12.80 -21.41
CA ALA A 14 3.21 -11.85 -20.52
C ALA A 14 2.01 -12.47 -19.78
N ALA A 15 1.46 -13.59 -20.28
CA ALA A 15 0.30 -14.25 -19.69
C ALA A 15 0.66 -15.28 -18.59
N ALA A 16 1.91 -15.73 -18.51
CA ALA A 16 2.32 -16.78 -17.58
C ALA A 16 2.58 -16.30 -16.13
N GLY A 17 2.56 -14.98 -15.89
CA GLY A 17 2.88 -14.40 -14.58
C GLY A 17 1.71 -14.32 -13.58
N LEU A 18 0.46 -14.58 -13.98
CA LEU A 18 -0.71 -14.36 -13.12
C LEU A 18 -1.27 -15.63 -12.43
N ALA A 19 -0.61 -16.79 -12.56
CA ALA A 19 -1.15 -18.06 -12.10
C ALA A 19 -0.64 -18.58 -10.73
N SER A 20 0.06 -17.77 -9.94
CA SER A 20 0.60 -18.21 -8.63
C SER A 20 -0.06 -17.59 -7.41
N CYS A 21 -1.38 -17.42 -7.40
CA CYS A 21 -2.15 -17.20 -6.18
C CYS A 21 -2.77 -18.53 -5.72
N GLN A 22 -1.94 -19.44 -5.19
CA GLN A 22 -2.41 -20.69 -4.57
C GLN A 22 -2.37 -20.52 -3.05
N SER A 23 -3.40 -19.89 -2.48
CA SER A 23 -3.61 -19.89 -1.03
C SER A 23 -4.40 -21.13 -0.65
N GLY A 24 -3.68 -22.22 -0.41
CA GLY A 24 -4.25 -23.45 0.12
C GLY A 24 -4.85 -23.18 1.50
N ALA A 25 -6.18 -23.28 1.61
CA ALA A 25 -6.89 -23.31 2.88
C ALA A 25 -6.75 -24.71 3.49
N SER A 26 -5.73 -24.92 4.32
CA SER A 26 -5.69 -26.07 5.24
C SER A 26 -6.59 -25.75 6.44
N ALA A 27 -7.75 -26.41 6.51
CA ALA A 27 -8.65 -26.34 7.67
C ALA A 27 -8.06 -27.11 8.86
N PRO A 28 -7.93 -26.52 10.07
CA PRO A 28 -7.69 -27.27 11.30
C PRO A 28 -9.01 -27.67 12.00
N PRO A 29 -9.02 -28.75 12.80
CA PRO A 29 -10.22 -29.36 13.39
C PRO A 29 -10.87 -28.50 14.49
N PRO A 30 -12.14 -28.77 14.86
CA PRO A 30 -12.84 -27.98 15.88
C PRO A 30 -12.30 -28.29 17.28
N VAL A 31 -11.85 -27.26 18.01
CA VAL A 31 -11.46 -27.35 19.42
C VAL A 31 -12.36 -26.48 20.30
N ALA A 32 -12.67 -27.05 21.47
CA ALA A 32 -13.63 -26.60 22.47
C ALA A 32 -13.40 -25.18 23.01
N ALA A 33 -14.49 -24.57 23.48
CA ALA A 33 -14.57 -23.23 24.04
C ALA A 33 -13.56 -23.00 25.19
N ALA A 34 -12.62 -22.09 24.95
CA ALA A 34 -11.79 -21.47 25.97
C ALA A 34 -11.89 -19.94 25.82
N VAL A 35 -12.02 -19.24 26.95
CA VAL A 35 -12.10 -17.79 27.09
C VAL A 35 -11.08 -17.08 26.19
N ALA A 36 -11.58 -16.34 25.19
CA ALA A 36 -10.74 -15.76 24.15
C ALA A 36 -9.96 -14.54 24.70
N PRO A 37 -8.62 -14.51 24.63
CA PRO A 37 -7.91 -13.25 24.67
C PRO A 37 -8.35 -12.42 23.46
N VAL A 38 -8.62 -11.13 23.66
CA VAL A 38 -8.90 -10.18 22.56
C VAL A 38 -7.77 -10.30 21.56
N ALA A 39 -8.05 -10.91 20.40
CA ALA A 39 -7.07 -11.07 19.34
C ALA A 39 -6.59 -9.67 18.92
N ALA A 40 -5.29 -9.42 19.04
CA ALA A 40 -4.69 -8.24 18.43
C ALA A 40 -5.13 -8.19 16.96
N PRO A 41 -5.49 -7.02 16.42
CA PRO A 41 -5.93 -6.93 15.03
C PRO A 41 -4.85 -7.55 14.15
N ALA A 42 -5.22 -8.60 13.41
CA ALA A 42 -4.32 -9.27 12.49
C ALA A 42 -3.73 -8.21 11.56
N ALA A 43 -2.40 -8.12 11.53
CA ALA A 43 -1.71 -7.22 10.61
C ALA A 43 -2.09 -7.64 9.19
N LEU A 44 -3.03 -6.90 8.59
CA LEU A 44 -3.40 -7.08 7.19
C LEU A 44 -2.12 -6.96 6.37
N PRO A 45 -1.86 -7.87 5.41
CA PRO A 45 -0.66 -7.79 4.59
C PRO A 45 -0.63 -6.42 3.91
N GLN A 46 0.23 -5.54 4.40
CA GLN A 46 0.51 -4.30 3.72
C GLN A 46 1.19 -4.71 2.41
N GLY A 47 0.58 -4.36 1.27
CA GLY A 47 1.21 -4.59 -0.03
C GLY A 47 2.67 -4.12 0.03
N ALA A 48 3.57 -4.88 -0.60
CA ALA A 48 5.00 -4.58 -0.53
C ALA A 48 5.30 -3.19 -1.13
N GLY A 49 6.31 -2.51 -0.57
CA GLY A 49 6.77 -1.20 -1.03
C GLY A 49 6.12 0.00 -0.32
N CYS A 50 6.44 1.20 -0.79
CA CYS A 50 6.02 2.47 -0.18
C CYS A 50 4.59 2.90 -0.52
N GLY A 51 4.03 2.42 -1.63
CA GLY A 51 2.76 2.90 -2.19
C GLY A 51 1.57 2.81 -1.22
N PRO A 52 1.29 1.65 -0.62
CA PRO A 52 0.15 1.49 0.28
C PRO A 52 0.22 2.37 1.54
N ALA A 53 1.42 2.57 2.10
CA ALA A 53 1.61 3.41 3.28
C ALA A 53 1.34 4.89 2.99
N ILE A 54 1.82 5.37 1.84
CA ILE A 54 1.61 6.75 1.39
C ILE A 54 0.12 6.96 1.07
N ALA A 55 -0.48 6.07 0.29
CA ALA A 55 -1.89 6.15 -0.10
C ALA A 55 -2.83 6.15 1.12
N ARG A 56 -2.54 5.30 2.12
CA ARG A 56 -3.30 5.30 3.38
C ARG A 56 -3.22 6.63 4.10
N THR A 57 -2.04 7.24 4.17
CA THR A 57 -1.85 8.53 4.84
C THR A 57 -2.56 9.65 4.08
N GLN A 58 -2.48 9.66 2.75
CA GLN A 58 -3.23 10.60 1.90
C GLN A 58 -4.74 10.48 2.13
N ALA A 59 -5.27 9.25 2.24
CA ALA A 59 -6.68 9.02 2.51
C ALA A 59 -7.10 9.60 3.88
N VAL A 60 -6.33 9.34 4.94
CA VAL A 60 -6.60 9.91 6.27
C VAL A 60 -6.59 11.44 6.24
N VAL A 61 -5.55 12.05 5.67
CA VAL A 61 -5.44 13.52 5.57
C VAL A 61 -6.61 14.11 4.80
N SER A 62 -7.00 13.48 3.69
CA SER A 62 -8.16 13.94 2.90
C SER A 62 -9.48 13.82 3.66
N ALA A 63 -9.65 12.77 4.48
CA ALA A 63 -10.80 12.59 5.34
C ALA A 63 -10.85 13.66 6.43
N ASP A 64 -9.73 13.93 7.10
CA ASP A 64 -9.65 14.95 8.16
C ASP A 64 -9.93 16.36 7.61
N VAL A 65 -9.48 16.66 6.39
CA VAL A 65 -9.82 17.92 5.71
C VAL A 65 -11.31 18.00 5.37
N ALA A 66 -11.91 16.88 4.97
CA ALA A 66 -13.32 16.80 4.61
C ALA A 66 -14.25 16.88 5.84
N SER A 67 -13.88 16.25 6.95
CA SER A 67 -14.59 16.33 8.23
C SER A 67 -14.39 17.67 8.94
N GLY A 68 -13.31 18.38 8.61
CA GLY A 68 -12.93 19.64 9.25
C GLY A 68 -12.02 19.47 10.46
N ASP A 69 -11.59 18.24 10.76
CA ASP A 69 -10.59 17.92 11.80
C ASP A 69 -9.20 18.48 11.44
N LEU A 70 -8.92 18.62 10.14
CA LEU A 70 -7.72 19.27 9.63
C LEU A 70 -8.07 20.53 8.84
N ASN A 71 -7.43 21.64 9.20
CA ASN A 71 -7.60 22.92 8.51
C ASN A 71 -7.10 22.83 7.05
N LYS A 72 -7.94 23.26 6.08
CA LYS A 72 -7.67 23.12 4.63
C LYS A 72 -6.26 23.53 4.18
N PRO A 73 -5.72 24.72 4.49
CA PRO A 73 -4.36 25.07 4.11
C PRO A 73 -3.27 24.23 4.80
N VAL A 74 -3.51 23.68 5.99
CA VAL A 74 -2.58 22.70 6.61
C VAL A 74 -2.64 21.38 5.84
N GLY A 75 -3.84 20.90 5.51
CA GLY A 75 -4.03 19.72 4.66
C GLY A 75 -3.39 19.84 3.28
N ALA A 76 -3.43 21.02 2.66
CA ALA A 76 -2.75 21.27 1.38
C ALA A 76 -1.22 21.17 1.49
N ARG A 77 -0.63 21.70 2.57
CA ARG A 77 0.82 21.60 2.82
C ARG A 77 1.24 20.17 3.11
N PHE A 78 0.46 19.46 3.93
CA PHE A 78 0.72 18.06 4.19
C PHE A 78 0.56 17.21 2.93
N GLY A 79 -0.47 17.46 2.12
CA GLY A 79 -0.66 16.84 0.81
C GLY A 79 0.57 16.99 -0.09
N ALA A 80 1.14 18.20 -0.19
CA ALA A 80 2.35 18.44 -0.99
C ALA A 80 3.58 17.65 -0.48
N ASP A 81 3.72 17.48 0.84
CA ASP A 81 4.79 16.65 1.42
C ASP A 81 4.57 15.16 1.09
N LEU A 82 3.31 14.68 1.10
CA LEU A 82 2.95 13.31 0.71
C LEU A 82 3.15 13.07 -0.79
N ASP A 83 2.88 14.05 -1.64
CA ASP A 83 3.10 13.96 -3.10
C ASP A 83 4.60 13.81 -3.42
N ARG A 84 5.47 14.46 -2.65
CA ARG A 84 6.93 14.27 -2.77
C ARG A 84 7.34 12.84 -2.41
N ALA A 85 6.78 12.28 -1.34
CA ALA A 85 6.99 10.87 -0.98
C ALA A 85 6.47 9.94 -2.08
N ALA A 86 5.27 10.21 -2.63
CA ALA A 86 4.68 9.44 -3.72
C ALA A 86 5.54 9.48 -4.99
N ALA A 87 6.12 10.63 -5.34
CA ALA A 87 7.02 10.77 -6.48
C ALA A 87 8.32 9.96 -6.30
N ALA A 88 8.91 9.97 -5.10
CA ALA A 88 10.07 9.12 -4.80
C ALA A 88 9.70 7.63 -4.90
N CYS A 89 8.52 7.26 -4.44
CA CYS A 89 7.98 5.90 -4.52
C CYS A 89 7.79 5.44 -5.97
N ALA A 90 7.16 6.27 -6.80
CA ALA A 90 6.96 6.00 -8.23
C ALA A 90 8.28 5.89 -9.01
N ALA A 91 9.36 6.51 -8.50
CA ALA A 91 10.70 6.41 -9.04
C ALA A 91 11.49 5.17 -8.53
N GLY A 92 10.87 4.28 -7.76
CA GLY A 92 11.50 3.07 -7.21
C GLY A 92 12.43 3.33 -6.02
N ARG A 93 12.36 4.51 -5.40
CA ARG A 93 13.18 4.89 -4.24
C ARG A 93 12.42 4.68 -2.93
N ASP A 94 12.04 3.42 -2.66
CA ASP A 94 11.14 3.07 -1.56
C ASP A 94 11.63 3.53 -0.19
N GLY A 95 12.92 3.36 0.11
CA GLY A 95 13.50 3.80 1.38
C GLY A 95 13.39 5.31 1.59
N GLU A 96 13.74 6.10 0.57
CA GLU A 96 13.59 7.56 0.59
C GLU A 96 12.12 7.96 0.75
N ALA A 97 11.22 7.32 0.00
CA ALA A 97 9.79 7.58 0.07
C ALA A 97 9.22 7.35 1.49
N LEU A 98 9.62 6.25 2.14
CA LEU A 98 9.20 5.96 3.52
C LEU A 98 9.80 6.94 4.54
N HIS A 99 11.05 7.38 4.34
CA HIS A 99 11.66 8.42 5.18
C HIS A 99 10.94 9.76 5.02
N LEU A 100 10.60 10.15 3.80
CA LEU A 100 9.84 11.37 3.52
C LEU A 100 8.43 11.29 4.14
N LEU A 101 7.77 10.14 4.01
CA LEU A 101 6.48 9.90 4.64
C LEU A 101 6.55 10.04 6.17
N ALA A 102 7.52 9.38 6.81
CA ALA A 102 7.70 9.46 8.26
C ALA A 102 8.01 10.88 8.73
N ALA A 103 8.85 11.61 7.98
CA ALA A 103 9.15 13.01 8.28
C ALA A 103 7.91 13.90 8.17
N ALA A 104 7.11 13.73 7.12
CA ALA A 104 5.86 14.47 6.96
C ALA A 104 4.90 14.17 8.12
N LYS A 105 4.66 12.88 8.41
CA LYS A 105 3.81 12.45 9.52
C LYS A 105 4.24 13.05 10.86
N SER A 106 5.53 13.04 11.16
CA SER A 106 6.07 13.66 12.38
C SER A 106 5.83 15.17 12.45
N ARG A 107 5.95 15.90 11.33
CA ARG A 107 5.72 17.36 11.28
C ARG A 107 4.28 17.76 11.57
N TYR A 108 3.32 16.95 11.13
CA TYR A 108 1.89 17.25 11.26
C TYR A 108 1.20 16.47 12.40
N GLY A 109 1.94 15.66 13.17
CA GLY A 109 1.41 14.95 14.34
C GLY A 109 0.65 13.66 14.04
N TYR A 110 0.92 13.01 12.90
CA TYR A 110 0.30 11.74 12.52
C TYR A 110 1.19 10.55 12.92
N PRO A 111 0.66 9.53 13.61
CA PRO A 111 1.40 8.32 13.98
C PRO A 111 1.57 7.39 12.78
#